data_AF-A0AA50U609-F1
#
_entry.id   AF-A0AA50U609-F1
#
_cell.length_a   1.000
_cell.length_b   1.000
_cell.length_c   1.000
_cell.angle_alpha   90.00
_cell.angle_beta   90.00
_cell.angle_gamma   90.00
#
_symmetry.space_group_name_H-M   'P 1'
#
loop_
_entity.id
_entity.type
_entity.pdbx_description
1 polymer ?
#
loop_
_entity_poly.entity_id
_entity_poly.type
_entity_poly.pdbx_seq_one_letter_code
_entity_poly.pdbx_strand_id
1 'polypeptide(L)'
;PTDQTRDPNYWELENMWRKLDEEERQEYVKKRCPDPIASKFSPEYKFGVINEQLNEIVQFYLKNRIEQIDSEYTEKEKFIEIINAKYLESMAAPGEPVGLLAAQSIGEPSTQMTLNTFHFAGRGDMNVTLGIPRLREILMTASAKLKTPSMDIPFRKELSNLNKKAERLRQKMNRVTVSDVLEKIDIHSEIATNP
;
A
#
# COMPACT_ATOMS: atom_id res chain seq x y z
N PRO A 1 -24.20 2.72 -30.11
CA PRO A 1 -24.64 2.62 -28.70
C PRO A 1 -25.05 4.01 -28.18
N THR A 2 -26.34 4.17 -27.86
CA THR A 2 -27.04 5.44 -27.59
C THR A 2 -26.88 5.96 -26.15
N ASP A 3 -25.79 5.62 -25.47
CA ASP A 3 -25.55 6.00 -24.08
C ASP A 3 -24.32 6.92 -24.00
N GLN A 4 -24.54 8.23 -23.80
CA GLN A 4 -23.51 9.27 -23.76
C GLN A 4 -22.80 9.37 -22.39
N THR A 5 -23.14 8.51 -21.44
CA THR A 5 -22.57 8.56 -20.08
C THR A 5 -21.15 8.02 -19.98
N ARG A 6 -20.65 7.34 -21.02
CA ARG A 6 -19.32 6.72 -21.05
C ARG A 6 -18.37 7.41 -22.02
N ASP A 7 -17.08 7.42 -21.66
CA ASP A 7 -15.99 8.00 -22.44
C ASP A 7 -16.01 7.48 -23.90
N PRO A 8 -15.82 8.33 -24.93
CA PRO A 8 -15.77 7.91 -26.33
C PRO A 8 -14.81 6.73 -26.60
N ASN A 9 -13.68 6.66 -25.90
CA ASN A 9 -12.70 5.59 -26.05
C ASN A 9 -13.22 4.22 -25.59
N TYR A 10 -14.22 4.20 -24.71
CA TYR A 10 -14.83 2.96 -24.23
C TYR A 10 -15.48 2.19 -25.38
N TRP A 11 -16.18 2.90 -26.28
CA TRP A 11 -16.86 2.27 -27.41
C TRP A 11 -15.89 1.74 -28.47
N GLU A 12 -14.73 2.39 -28.64
CA GLU A 12 -13.67 1.87 -29.50
C GLU A 12 -13.07 0.58 -28.94
N LEU A 13 -12.77 0.55 -27.64
CA LEU A 13 -12.30 -0.65 -26.95
C LEU A 13 -13.32 -1.79 -26.97
N GLU A 14 -14.60 -1.50 -26.80
CA GLU A 14 -15.64 -2.53 -26.87
C GLU A 14 -15.78 -3.10 -28.29
N ASN A 15 -15.72 -2.26 -29.31
CA ASN A 15 -15.74 -2.70 -30.70
C ASN A 15 -14.50 -3.54 -31.05
N MET A 16 -13.32 -3.17 -30.53
CA MET A 16 -12.11 -3.98 -30.66
C MET A 16 -12.28 -5.35 -29.97
N TRP A 17 -12.79 -5.37 -28.74
CA TRP A 17 -13.09 -6.60 -27.98
C TRP A 17 -14.05 -7.55 -28.71
N ARG A 18 -15.11 -7.00 -29.32
CA ARG A 18 -16.12 -7.78 -30.06
C ARG A 18 -15.61 -8.32 -31.38
N LYS A 19 -14.57 -7.71 -31.98
CA LYS A 19 -13.95 -8.14 -33.23
C LYS A 19 -12.87 -9.21 -33.05
N LEU A 20 -12.26 -9.30 -31.86
CA LEU A 20 -11.28 -10.33 -31.52
C LEU A 20 -11.94 -11.73 -31.54
N ASP A 21 -11.20 -12.72 -32.04
CA ASP A 21 -11.60 -14.12 -32.06
C ASP A 21 -11.56 -14.73 -30.65
N GLU A 22 -12.26 -15.85 -30.44
CA GLU A 22 -12.40 -16.44 -29.10
C GLU A 22 -11.05 -16.91 -28.51
N GLU A 23 -10.09 -17.29 -29.36
CA GLU A 23 -8.71 -17.63 -28.95
C GLU A 23 -7.93 -16.39 -28.47
N GLU A 24 -8.07 -15.26 -29.16
CA GLU A 24 -7.41 -14.00 -28.80
C GLU A 24 -8.04 -13.42 -27.52
N ARG A 25 -9.36 -13.57 -27.34
CA ARG A 25 -10.03 -13.18 -26.09
C ARG A 25 -9.51 -13.96 -24.89
N GLN A 26 -9.19 -15.24 -25.05
CA GLN A 26 -8.63 -16.06 -23.96
C GLN A 26 -7.25 -15.58 -23.50
N GLU A 27 -6.47 -14.90 -24.34
CA GLU A 27 -5.20 -14.29 -23.94
C GLU A 27 -5.40 -13.12 -22.96
N TYR A 28 -6.49 -12.38 -23.13
CA TYR A 28 -6.87 -11.26 -22.25
C TYR A 28 -7.71 -11.70 -21.04
N VAL A 29 -8.22 -12.93 -21.03
CA VAL A 29 -8.81 -13.51 -19.82
C VAL A 29 -7.71 -13.69 -18.79
N LYS A 30 -7.80 -12.95 -17.68
CA LYS A 30 -6.87 -13.11 -16.55
C LYS A 30 -6.86 -14.56 -16.12
N LYS A 31 -5.74 -15.24 -16.37
CA LYS A 31 -5.46 -16.57 -15.82
C LYS A 31 -5.51 -16.47 -14.29
N ARG A 32 -6.30 -17.34 -13.66
CA ARG A 32 -6.41 -17.38 -12.21
C ARG A 32 -5.08 -17.82 -11.64
N CYS A 33 -4.46 -16.97 -10.80
CA CYS A 33 -3.28 -17.38 -10.04
C CYS A 33 -3.65 -18.60 -9.18
N PRO A 34 -2.83 -19.65 -9.15
CA PRO A 34 -3.10 -20.79 -8.30
C PRO A 34 -3.09 -20.38 -6.83
N ASP A 35 -3.97 -20.97 -6.02
CA ASP A 35 -4.00 -20.67 -4.60
C ASP A 35 -2.71 -21.17 -3.91
N PRO A 36 -2.21 -20.44 -2.89
CA PRO A 36 -1.04 -20.85 -2.11
C PRO A 36 -1.21 -22.23 -1.48
N ILE A 37 -0.11 -22.95 -1.28
CA ILE A 37 -0.11 -24.32 -0.74
C ILE A 37 -0.75 -24.36 0.67
N ALA A 38 -0.45 -23.37 1.50
CA ALA A 38 -1.02 -23.23 2.85
C ALA A 38 -2.54 -23.00 2.87
N SER A 39 -3.14 -22.59 1.75
CA SER A 39 -4.61 -22.48 1.62
C SER A 39 -5.26 -23.85 1.37
N LYS A 40 -4.55 -24.75 0.67
CA LYS A 40 -5.08 -26.07 0.29
C LYS A 40 -4.81 -27.14 1.34
N PHE A 41 -3.70 -27.02 2.07
CA PHE A 41 -3.27 -27.99 3.06
C PHE A 41 -2.88 -27.27 4.34
N SER A 42 -3.30 -27.82 5.48
CA SER A 42 -2.82 -27.35 6.77
C SER A 42 -1.37 -27.84 6.99
N PRO A 43 -0.45 -26.95 7.40
CA PRO A 43 0.91 -27.35 7.76
C PRO A 43 0.95 -28.40 8.86
N GLU A 44 0.00 -28.38 9.80
CA GLU A 44 -0.06 -29.32 10.92
C GLU A 44 -0.16 -30.79 10.49
N TYR A 45 -0.84 -31.06 9.36
CA TYR A 45 -1.11 -32.42 8.89
C TYR A 45 -0.25 -32.81 7.69
N LYS A 46 0.35 -31.85 6.99
CA LYS A 46 1.12 -32.11 5.77
C LYS A 46 2.49 -31.45 5.84
N PHE A 47 3.49 -32.30 5.96
CA PHE A 47 4.89 -31.88 5.95
C PHE A 47 5.26 -31.19 4.62
N GLY A 48 6.08 -30.15 4.71
CA GLY A 48 6.53 -29.37 3.55
C GLY A 48 5.56 -28.28 3.08
N VAL A 49 4.43 -28.08 3.77
CA VAL A 49 3.57 -26.92 3.53
C VAL A 49 4.18 -25.72 4.26
N ILE A 50 4.76 -24.81 3.48
CA ILE A 50 5.35 -23.55 3.95
C ILE A 50 4.73 -22.37 3.21
N ASN A 51 4.87 -21.17 3.77
CA ASN A 51 4.50 -19.93 3.10
C ASN A 51 5.49 -19.59 1.96
N GLU A 52 4.98 -18.93 0.93
CA GLU A 52 5.76 -18.58 -0.27
C GLU A 52 6.96 -17.68 0.06
N GLN A 53 6.81 -16.77 1.03
CA GLN A 53 7.91 -15.92 1.48
C GLN A 53 9.06 -16.71 2.11
N LEU A 54 8.77 -17.68 2.99
CA LEU A 54 9.82 -18.54 3.56
C LEU A 54 10.47 -19.40 2.48
N ASN A 55 9.66 -19.94 1.57
CA ASN A 55 10.18 -20.69 0.43
C ASN A 55 11.15 -19.83 -0.40
N GLU A 56 10.79 -18.58 -0.71
CA GLU A 56 11.66 -17.65 -1.43
C GLU A 56 12.98 -17.39 -0.69
N ILE A 57 12.92 -17.16 0.63
CA ILE A 57 14.11 -16.98 1.47
C ILE A 57 15.00 -18.23 1.46
N VAL A 58 14.42 -19.42 1.58
CA VAL A 58 15.14 -20.70 1.56
C VAL A 58 15.82 -20.91 0.21
N GLN A 59 15.10 -20.68 -0.90
CA GLN A 59 15.66 -20.83 -2.24
C GLN A 59 16.76 -19.81 -2.51
N PHE A 60 16.59 -18.56 -2.07
CA PHE A 60 17.61 -17.53 -2.16
C PHE A 60 18.87 -17.92 -1.38
N TYR A 61 18.71 -18.43 -0.16
CA TYR A 61 19.81 -18.94 0.65
C TYR A 61 20.54 -20.10 -0.04
N LEU A 62 19.81 -21.09 -0.56
CA LEU A 62 20.40 -22.23 -1.25
C LEU A 62 21.14 -21.83 -2.54
N LYS A 63 20.64 -20.82 -3.26
CA LYS A 63 21.26 -20.31 -4.48
C LYS A 63 22.55 -19.54 -4.22
N ASN A 64 22.62 -18.80 -3.11
CA ASN A 64 23.78 -17.98 -2.75
C ASN A 64 24.80 -18.73 -1.87
N ARG A 65 24.52 -19.99 -1.51
CA ARG A 65 25.43 -20.83 -0.73
C ARG A 65 26.67 -21.17 -1.56
N ILE A 66 27.86 -20.87 -1.03
CA ILE A 66 29.15 -21.20 -1.63
C ILE A 66 29.38 -22.72 -1.48
N GLU A 67 29.66 -23.42 -2.57
CA GLU A 67 29.84 -24.89 -2.67
C GLU A 67 30.98 -25.46 -1.81
N GLN A 68 31.80 -24.62 -1.15
CA GLN A 68 33.00 -25.05 -0.42
C GLN A 68 32.76 -25.57 1.01
N ILE A 69 31.52 -25.57 1.51
CA ILE A 69 31.17 -26.09 2.86
C ILE A 69 30.23 -27.30 2.72
N ASP A 70 30.56 -28.25 1.85
CA ASP A 70 29.86 -29.54 1.83
C ASP A 70 30.53 -30.48 2.83
N SER A 71 30.13 -30.35 4.10
CA SER A 71 30.25 -31.46 5.04
C SER A 71 29.09 -32.43 4.81
N GLU A 72 29.33 -33.72 5.12
CA GLU A 72 28.37 -34.83 5.08
C GLU A 72 27.04 -34.55 5.83
N TYR A 73 27.02 -33.54 6.70
CA TYR A 73 25.87 -33.12 7.50
C TYR A 73 25.02 -32.00 6.85
N THR A 74 25.38 -31.51 5.67
CA THR A 74 24.77 -30.31 5.06
C THR A 74 24.22 -30.56 3.64
N GLU A 75 23.67 -31.75 3.41
CA GLU A 75 22.92 -32.03 2.18
C GLU A 75 21.72 -31.07 2.04
N LYS A 76 21.45 -30.61 0.81
CA LYS A 76 20.37 -29.66 0.52
C LYS A 76 19.00 -30.18 0.97
N GLU A 77 18.76 -31.48 0.82
CA GLU A 77 17.50 -32.12 1.20
C GLU A 77 17.30 -32.11 2.71
N LYS A 78 18.31 -32.56 3.48
CA LYS A 78 18.30 -32.50 4.95
C LYS A 78 18.11 -31.08 5.47
N PHE A 79 18.72 -30.08 4.83
CA PHE A 79 18.52 -28.68 5.19
C PHE A 79 17.05 -28.25 5.02
N ILE A 80 16.44 -28.57 3.88
CA ILE A 80 15.03 -28.26 3.62
C ILE A 80 14.12 -28.97 4.63
N GLU A 81 14.39 -30.23 4.94
CA GLU A 81 13.66 -31.00 5.95
C GLU A 81 13.75 -30.35 7.33
N ILE A 82 14.94 -29.92 7.76
CA ILE A 82 15.14 -29.25 9.06
C ILE A 82 14.38 -27.92 9.10
N ILE A 83 14.42 -27.13 8.02
CA ILE A 83 13.67 -25.88 7.96
C ILE A 83 12.16 -26.13 8.03
N ASN A 84 11.65 -27.14 7.30
CA ASN A 84 10.24 -27.50 7.36
C ASN A 84 9.85 -27.98 8.77
N ALA A 85 10.69 -28.75 9.45
CA ALA A 85 10.46 -29.17 10.83
C ALA A 85 10.44 -27.96 11.79
N LYS A 86 11.39 -27.03 11.65
CA LYS A 86 11.44 -25.80 12.45
C LYS A 86 10.24 -24.90 12.20
N TYR A 87 9.75 -24.83 10.96
CA TYR A 87 8.55 -24.08 10.63
C TYR A 87 7.34 -24.60 11.39
N LEU A 88 7.15 -25.93 11.44
CA LEU A 88 6.07 -26.57 12.20
C LEU A 88 6.16 -26.29 13.70
N GLU A 89 7.36 -26.31 14.28
CA GLU A 89 7.58 -26.00 15.70
C GLU A 89 7.30 -24.51 16.01
N SER A 90 7.52 -23.63 15.04
CA SER A 90 7.37 -22.17 15.21
C SER A 90 5.93 -21.68 15.02
N MET A 91 4.98 -22.58 14.80
CA MET A 91 3.57 -22.22 14.63
C MET A 91 2.94 -21.80 15.97
N ALA A 92 2.04 -20.83 15.91
CA ALA A 92 1.25 -20.41 17.07
C ALA A 92 0.37 -21.57 17.56
N ALA A 93 0.31 -21.77 18.88
CA ALA A 93 -0.44 -22.86 19.45
C ALA A 93 -1.97 -22.62 19.34
N PRO A 94 -2.77 -23.65 19.07
CA PRO A 94 -4.22 -23.52 19.11
C PRO A 94 -4.69 -23.05 20.50
N GLY A 95 -5.53 -22.01 20.53
CA GLY A 95 -6.04 -21.41 21.76
C GLY A 95 -5.19 -20.29 22.35
N GLU A 96 -4.08 -19.92 21.72
CA GLU A 96 -3.30 -18.75 22.12
C GLU A 96 -4.13 -17.45 21.99
N PRO A 97 -4.14 -16.56 23.00
CA PRO A 97 -4.97 -15.36 23.00
C PRO A 97 -4.38 -14.25 22.11
N VAL A 98 -4.26 -14.51 20.80
CA VAL A 98 -3.64 -13.62 19.81
C VAL A 98 -4.29 -12.23 19.74
N GLY A 99 -5.59 -12.13 20.03
CA GLY A 99 -6.30 -10.85 20.09
C GLY A 99 -5.84 -9.95 21.24
N LEU A 100 -5.62 -10.54 22.43
CA LEU A 100 -5.13 -9.81 23.60
C LEU A 100 -3.66 -9.41 23.41
N LEU A 101 -2.84 -10.34 22.88
CA LEU A 101 -1.44 -10.08 22.55
C LEU A 101 -1.32 -8.93 21.53
N ALA A 102 -2.08 -8.98 20.43
CA ALA A 102 -2.07 -7.92 19.42
C ALA A 102 -2.49 -6.56 20.00
N ALA A 103 -3.51 -6.54 20.88
CA ALA A 103 -3.95 -5.31 21.54
C ALA A 103 -2.85 -4.72 22.44
N GLN A 104 -2.14 -5.55 23.21
CA GLN A 104 -1.02 -5.12 24.05
C GLN A 104 0.17 -4.65 23.21
N SER A 105 0.53 -5.39 22.15
CA SER A 105 1.64 -5.05 21.26
C SER A 105 1.46 -3.71 20.53
N ILE A 106 0.23 -3.21 20.40
CA ILE A 106 -0.05 -1.86 19.91
C ILE A 106 -0.15 -0.88 21.08
N GLY A 107 -0.92 -1.22 22.12
CA GLY A 107 -1.27 -0.32 23.22
C GLY A 107 -0.07 0.12 24.06
N GLU A 108 0.80 -0.81 24.47
CA GLU A 108 1.97 -0.53 25.30
C GLU A 108 2.96 0.43 24.61
N PRO A 109 3.48 0.15 23.40
CA PRO A 109 4.42 1.07 22.75
C PRO A 109 3.77 2.39 22.31
N SER A 110 2.44 2.42 22.09
CA SER A 110 1.74 3.67 21.75
C SER A 110 1.86 4.72 22.86
N THR A 111 1.94 4.29 24.12
CA THR A 111 2.17 5.22 25.23
C THR A 111 3.52 5.93 25.11
N GLN A 112 4.58 5.20 24.69
CA GLN A 112 5.92 5.74 24.49
C GLN A 112 6.00 6.70 23.30
N MET A 113 5.18 6.50 22.26
CA MET A 113 5.15 7.39 21.09
C MET A 113 4.70 8.82 21.42
N THR A 114 3.96 9.01 22.52
CA THR A 114 3.40 10.31 22.90
C THR A 114 4.48 11.32 23.25
N LEU A 115 5.54 10.90 23.97
CA LEU A 115 6.66 11.77 24.34
C LEU A 115 7.59 12.05 23.14
N ASN A 116 7.82 11.06 22.27
CA ASN A 116 8.69 11.20 21.10
C ASN A 116 8.10 12.08 19.99
N THR A 117 6.77 12.23 19.93
CA THR A 117 6.11 13.03 18.88
C THR A 117 6.33 14.54 19.07
N PHE A 118 6.50 15.04 20.30
CA PHE A 118 6.72 16.47 20.55
C PHE A 118 8.07 16.99 20.05
N HIS A 119 9.13 16.17 20.09
CA HIS A 119 10.45 16.55 19.57
C HIS A 119 10.53 16.54 18.03
N PHE A 120 9.75 15.68 17.36
CA PHE A 120 9.64 15.69 15.90
C PHE A 120 8.65 16.75 15.39
N ALA A 121 7.55 17.00 16.11
CA ALA A 121 6.58 18.06 15.77
C ALA A 121 7.17 19.49 15.89
N GLY A 122 8.27 19.65 16.63
CA GLY A 122 9.02 20.92 16.74
C GLY A 122 9.93 21.25 15.55
N ARG A 123 10.20 20.30 14.64
CA ARG A 123 10.71 20.61 13.29
C ARG A 123 9.49 20.73 12.39
N GLY A 124 9.17 21.95 11.95
CA GLY A 124 7.93 22.33 11.25
C GLY A 124 7.66 21.68 9.88
N ASP A 125 8.14 20.46 9.62
CA ASP A 125 8.05 19.78 8.33
C ASP A 125 6.94 18.71 8.24
N MET A 126 6.21 18.41 9.32
CA MET A 126 5.17 17.38 9.33
C MET A 126 3.79 17.93 9.65
N ASN A 127 3.10 18.47 8.64
CA ASN A 127 1.68 18.84 8.69
C ASN A 127 0.73 17.61 8.65
N VAL A 128 1.09 16.53 9.34
CA VAL A 128 0.31 15.29 9.41
C VAL A 128 0.01 14.99 10.87
N THR A 129 -1.21 14.54 11.18
CA THR A 129 -1.52 14.01 12.51
C THR A 129 -0.61 12.82 12.83
N LEU A 130 0.19 12.93 13.90
CA LEU A 130 1.13 11.89 14.35
C LEU A 130 0.77 11.34 15.73
N GLY A 131 1.32 10.17 16.07
CA GLY A 131 1.21 9.55 17.39
C GLY A 131 -0.19 9.05 17.76
N ILE A 132 -0.54 9.12 19.06
CA ILE A 132 -1.83 8.67 19.59
C ILE A 132 -3.04 9.32 18.90
N PRO A 133 -3.06 10.64 18.58
CA PRO A 133 -4.17 11.25 17.86
C PRO A 133 -4.49 10.54 16.53
N ARG A 134 -3.47 10.16 15.77
CA ARG A 134 -3.65 9.43 14.50
C ARG A 134 -4.16 8.02 14.72
N LEU A 135 -3.61 7.33 15.72
CA LEU A 135 -4.04 5.98 16.09
C LEU A 135 -5.52 5.97 16.50
N ARG A 136 -5.97 6.95 17.29
CA ARG A 136 -7.38 7.11 17.68
C ARG A 136 -8.30 7.30 16.47
N GLU A 137 -7.90 8.16 15.53
CA GLU A 137 -8.68 8.40 14.31
C GLU A 137 -8.88 7.13 13.48
N ILE A 138 -7.84 6.29 13.36
CA ILE A 138 -7.87 5.04 12.59
C ILE A 138 -8.64 3.95 13.33
N LEU A 139 -8.29 3.67 14.59
CA LEU A 139 -8.75 2.46 15.30
C LEU A 139 -10.00 2.68 16.14
N MET A 140 -10.13 3.83 16.80
CA MET A 140 -11.20 4.04 17.79
C MET A 140 -12.44 4.71 17.19
N THR A 141 -12.22 5.73 16.36
CA THR A 141 -13.32 6.56 15.83
C THR A 141 -13.66 6.22 14.38
N ALA A 142 -12.72 5.64 13.62
CA ALA A 142 -12.86 5.36 12.19
C ALA A 142 -13.47 6.56 11.44
N SER A 143 -12.92 7.75 11.69
CA SER A 143 -13.55 9.01 11.27
C SER A 143 -13.64 9.13 9.75
N ALA A 144 -14.84 9.41 9.24
CA ALA A 144 -15.05 9.70 7.82
C ALA A 144 -14.37 10.99 7.37
N LYS A 145 -14.14 11.94 8.28
CA LYS A 145 -13.44 13.21 8.02
C LYS A 145 -12.15 13.25 8.84
N LEU A 146 -11.03 13.00 8.17
CA LEU A 146 -9.70 13.10 8.76
C LEU A 146 -9.29 14.57 8.94
N LYS A 147 -8.52 14.87 9.98
CA LYS A 147 -8.03 16.25 10.22
C LYS A 147 -7.01 16.70 9.18
N THR A 148 -6.09 15.82 8.79
CA THR A 148 -5.08 16.07 7.77
C THR A 148 -5.12 14.97 6.70
N PRO A 149 -6.07 15.01 5.75
CA PRO A 149 -6.12 14.04 4.67
C PRO A 149 -4.94 14.26 3.71
N SER A 150 -4.28 13.17 3.30
CA SER A 150 -3.19 13.17 2.32
C SER A 150 -3.44 12.15 1.22
N MET A 151 -2.91 12.39 0.02
CA MET A 151 -3.03 11.49 -1.13
C MET A 151 -1.70 11.43 -1.88
N ASP A 152 -1.23 10.21 -2.14
CA ASP A 152 -0.04 9.96 -2.94
C ASP A 152 -0.43 9.67 -4.40
N ILE A 153 0.19 10.38 -5.34
CA ILE A 153 -0.11 10.26 -6.78
C ILE A 153 1.11 9.67 -7.50
N PRO A 154 1.10 8.36 -7.84
CA PRO A 154 2.21 7.74 -8.54
C PRO A 154 2.24 8.15 -10.02
N PHE A 155 3.44 8.38 -10.53
CA PHE A 155 3.66 8.68 -11.95
C PHE A 155 4.02 7.42 -12.75
N ARG A 156 3.67 7.40 -14.04
CA ARG A 156 4.05 6.32 -14.96
C ARG A 156 5.56 6.32 -15.21
N LYS A 157 6.16 5.12 -15.27
CA LYS A 157 7.61 4.93 -15.40
C LYS A 157 8.19 5.44 -16.74
N GLU A 158 7.37 5.50 -17.78
CA GLU A 158 7.76 5.90 -19.15
C GLU A 158 7.90 7.43 -19.34
N LEU A 159 7.61 8.23 -18.30
CA LEU A 159 7.58 9.67 -18.41
C LEU A 159 9.00 10.28 -18.39
N SER A 160 9.44 10.80 -19.55
CA SER A 160 10.61 11.68 -19.62
C SER A 160 10.36 13.02 -18.92
N ASN A 161 11.40 13.60 -18.30
CA ASN A 161 11.38 14.87 -17.58
C ASN A 161 10.34 14.94 -16.44
N LEU A 162 10.33 13.91 -15.57
CA LEU A 162 9.38 13.77 -14.47
C LEU A 162 9.28 15.02 -13.58
N ASN A 163 10.41 15.57 -13.11
CA ASN A 163 10.42 16.71 -12.18
C ASN A 163 9.69 17.94 -12.74
N LYS A 164 9.91 18.27 -14.03
CA LYS A 164 9.26 19.42 -14.67
C LYS A 164 7.74 19.19 -14.82
N LYS A 165 7.33 17.97 -15.16
CA LYS A 165 5.90 17.61 -15.30
C LYS A 165 5.20 17.57 -13.94
N ALA A 166 5.86 17.03 -12.92
CA ALA A 166 5.37 17.00 -11.56
C ALA A 166 5.15 18.42 -11.03
N GLU A 167 6.10 19.33 -11.26
CA GLU A 167 5.96 20.72 -10.82
C GLU A 167 4.81 21.45 -11.54
N ARG A 168 4.65 21.25 -12.85
CA ARG A 168 3.48 21.77 -13.59
C ARG A 168 2.16 21.21 -13.05
N LEU A 169 2.12 19.93 -12.72
CA LEU A 169 0.93 19.31 -12.13
C LEU A 169 0.64 19.89 -10.75
N ARG A 170 1.66 20.08 -9.92
CA ARG A 170 1.56 20.71 -8.59
C ARG A 170 0.93 22.09 -8.70
N GLN A 171 1.42 22.92 -9.61
CA GLN A 171 0.87 24.27 -9.84
C GLN A 171 -0.59 24.22 -10.29
N LYS A 172 -0.98 23.25 -11.13
CA LYS A 172 -2.37 23.10 -11.61
C LYS A 172 -3.33 22.57 -10.54
N MET A 173 -2.84 21.76 -9.61
CA MET A 173 -3.64 21.15 -8.53
C MET A 173 -3.75 22.05 -7.30
N ASN A 174 -2.79 22.95 -7.09
CA ASN A 174 -2.84 23.90 -5.98
C ASN A 174 -4.04 24.84 -6.14
N ARG A 175 -4.88 24.91 -5.10
CA ARG A 175 -5.97 25.87 -5.03
C ARG A 175 -5.38 27.27 -4.89
N VAL A 176 -5.66 28.13 -5.87
CA VAL A 176 -5.34 29.56 -5.82
C VAL A 176 -6.64 30.33 -5.65
N THR A 177 -6.70 31.19 -4.64
CA THR A 177 -7.82 32.09 -4.39
C THR A 177 -7.53 33.48 -4.93
N VAL A 178 -8.56 34.30 -5.18
CA VAL A 178 -8.37 35.69 -5.64
C VAL A 178 -7.50 36.48 -4.66
N SER A 179 -7.62 36.20 -3.36
CA SER A 179 -6.80 36.81 -2.31
C SER A 179 -5.31 36.55 -2.48
N ASP A 180 -4.91 35.43 -3.09
CA ASP A 180 -3.49 35.07 -3.26
C ASP A 180 -2.84 35.86 -4.41
N VAL A 181 -3.64 36.44 -5.31
CA VAL A 181 -3.19 37.16 -6.52
C VAL A 181 -3.40 38.67 -6.40
N LEU A 182 -4.23 39.10 -5.46
CA LEU A 182 -4.66 40.48 -5.32
C LEU A 182 -3.56 41.33 -4.66
N GLU A 183 -3.03 42.30 -5.40
CA GLU A 183 -1.97 43.19 -4.91
C GLU A 183 -2.54 44.46 -4.23
N LYS A 184 -3.64 45.00 -4.77
CA LYS A 184 -4.27 46.23 -4.26
C LYS A 184 -5.78 46.22 -4.55
N ILE A 185 -6.56 46.75 -3.61
CA ILE A 185 -7.97 47.09 -3.80
C ILE A 185 -8.12 48.59 -3.58
N ASP A 186 -8.52 49.32 -4.62
CA ASP A 186 -8.94 50.71 -4.51
C ASP A 186 -10.48 50.74 -4.45
N ILE A 187 -11.01 51.29 -3.36
CA ILE A 187 -12.47 51.40 -3.14
C ILE A 187 -12.87 52.84 -3.37
N HIS A 188 -13.65 53.06 -4.44
CA HIS A 188 -14.33 54.33 -4.68
C HIS A 188 -15.77 54.21 -4.19
N SER A 189 -16.19 55.10 -3.31
CA SER A 189 -17.56 55.15 -2.80
C SER A 189 -18.17 56.50 -3.15
N GLU A 190 -19.36 56.45 -3.76
CA GLU A 190 -20.17 57.63 -4.07
C GLU A 190 -21.47 57.55 -3.27
N ILE A 191 -21.84 58.68 -2.66
CA ILE A 191 -23.09 58.78 -1.91
C ILE A 191 -24.18 59.27 -2.87
N ALA A 192 -25.00 58.34 -3.35
CA ALA A 192 -26.20 58.68 -4.12
C ALA A 192 -27.31 59.14 -3.16
N THR A 193 -27.57 60.45 -3.12
CA THR A 193 -28.80 60.98 -2.52
C THR A 193 -29.85 61.03 -3.61
N ASN A 194 -30.82 60.09 -3.58
CA ASN A 194 -32.03 60.25 -4.37
C ASN A 194 -32.95 61.26 -3.66
N PRO A 195 -33.46 62.29 -4.37
CA PRO A 195 -34.45 63.21 -3.84
C PRO A 195 -35.81 62.56 -3.60
#